data_AF-A0A8R1TMN0-F1
#
_entry.id   AF-A0A8R1TMN0-F1
#
_cell.length_a   1.000
_cell.length_b   1.000
_cell.length_c   1.000
_cell.angle_alpha   90.00
_cell.angle_beta   90.00
_cell.angle_gamma   90.00
#
_symmetry.space_group_name_H-M   'P 1'
#
loop_
_entity.id
_entity.type
_entity.pdbx_description
1 polymer ?
#
loop_
_entity_poly.entity_id
_entity_poly.type
_entity_poly.pdbx_seq_one_letter_code
_entity_poly.pdbx_strand_id
1 'polypeptide(L)'
;MYGTLVISANQLFIEATFDIQKTVDNIPYIRVVSCSLINDVTIAQVENMGLLTIIVNTKYQYEITIKTREILEETLCITVNNVVNDELNSQLLQIPSQISIFDLYRMVFENKNNTGGQRMKRAVGSESNNLQGDSGYPL
;
A
#
# COMPACT_ATOMS: atom_id res chain seq x y z
N MET A 1 34.17 -14.02 23.29
CA MET A 1 33.08 -14.93 23.70
C MET A 1 31.87 -14.54 22.87
N TYR A 2 31.29 -15.49 22.13
CA TYR A 2 30.17 -15.23 21.23
C TYR A 2 28.96 -16.02 21.72
N GLY A 3 27.76 -15.54 21.39
CA GLY A 3 26.49 -16.20 21.63
C GLY A 3 25.50 -15.78 20.56
N THR A 4 24.46 -16.56 20.38
CA THR A 4 23.38 -16.29 19.43
C THR A 4 22.14 -15.89 20.21
N LEU A 5 21.56 -14.74 19.91
CA LEU A 5 20.24 -14.37 20.43
C LEU A 5 19.17 -15.01 19.53
N VAL A 6 18.35 -15.89 20.10
CA VAL A 6 17.23 -16.53 19.42
C VAL A 6 15.94 -15.88 19.91
N ILE A 7 15.14 -15.39 18.96
CA ILE A 7 13.90 -14.66 19.23
C ILE A 7 12.75 -15.43 18.57
N SER A 8 11.71 -15.73 19.34
CA SER A 8 10.43 -16.24 18.87
C SER A 8 9.36 -15.21 19.19
N ALA A 9 8.70 -14.68 18.16
CA ALA A 9 7.68 -13.65 18.31
C ALA A 9 6.42 -14.09 17.58
N ASN A 10 5.32 -14.20 18.31
CA ASN A 10 4.02 -14.64 17.79
C ASN A 10 2.96 -13.59 18.11
N GLN A 11 1.86 -13.58 17.36
CA GLN A 11 0.69 -12.72 17.62
C GLN A 11 1.08 -11.23 17.75
N LEU A 12 1.90 -10.74 16.80
CA LEU A 12 2.34 -9.35 16.77
C LEU A 12 1.23 -8.45 16.24
N PHE A 13 0.75 -7.52 17.06
CA PHE A 13 -0.22 -6.51 16.68
C PHE A 13 0.38 -5.11 16.83
N ILE A 14 0.37 -4.37 15.73
CA ILE A 14 0.83 -2.99 15.68
C ILE A 14 -0.40 -2.09 15.59
N GLU A 15 -0.43 -1.06 16.40
CA GLU A 15 -1.35 0.06 16.23
C GLU A 15 -0.59 1.21 15.58
N ALA A 16 -1.06 1.69 14.44
CA ALA A 16 -0.48 2.84 13.75
C ALA A 16 -1.56 3.88 13.46
N THR A 17 -1.31 5.13 13.84
CA THR A 17 -2.19 6.26 13.53
C THR A 17 -1.62 7.03 12.35
N PHE A 18 -2.46 7.27 11.35
CA PHE A 18 -2.09 7.99 10.13
C PHE A 18 -2.82 9.33 10.06
N ASP A 19 -2.12 10.32 9.52
CA ASP A 19 -2.68 11.62 9.17
C ASP A 19 -2.54 11.84 7.67
N ILE A 20 -3.58 12.41 7.06
CA ILE A 20 -3.61 12.71 5.62
C ILE A 20 -3.51 14.22 5.46
N GLN A 21 -2.46 14.65 4.77
CA GLN A 21 -2.17 16.06 4.55
C GLN A 21 -1.98 16.32 3.05
N LYS A 22 -1.80 17.59 2.71
CA LYS A 22 -1.45 18.01 1.35
C LYS A 22 -0.26 18.96 1.35
N THR A 23 0.55 18.91 0.30
CA THR A 23 1.61 19.88 0.06
C THR A 23 1.02 21.21 -0.43
N VAL A 24 1.87 22.24 -0.57
CA VAL A 24 1.51 23.53 -1.18
C VAL A 24 1.03 23.39 -2.63
N ASP A 25 1.51 22.36 -3.33
CA ASP A 25 1.13 22.02 -4.71
C ASP A 25 -0.15 21.15 -4.78
N ASN A 26 -0.88 21.04 -3.67
CA ASN A 26 -2.08 20.19 -3.50
C ASN A 26 -1.85 18.69 -3.76
N ILE A 27 -0.64 18.20 -3.49
CA ILE A 27 -0.32 16.77 -3.57
C ILE A 27 -0.68 16.12 -2.23
N PRO A 28 -1.60 15.14 -2.18
CA PRO A 28 -1.92 14.44 -0.95
C PRO A 28 -0.78 13.51 -0.52
N TYR A 29 -0.55 13.42 0.78
CA TYR A 29 0.38 12.45 1.37
C TYR A 29 -0.14 11.96 2.72
N ILE A 30 0.19 10.72 3.05
CA ILE A 30 -0.05 10.09 4.34
C ILE A 30 1.21 10.19 5.18
N ARG A 31 1.04 10.49 6.46
CA ARG A 31 2.10 10.50 7.46
C ARG A 31 1.75 9.58 8.61
N VAL A 32 2.73 8.83 9.10
CA VAL A 32 2.60 8.09 10.37
C VAL A 32 2.76 9.08 11.53
N VAL A 33 1.73 9.18 12.38
CA VAL A 33 1.72 10.03 13.58
C VAL A 33 2.25 9.27 14.78
N SER A 34 1.80 8.03 14.93
CA SER A 34 2.24 7.11 15.97
C SER A 34 2.26 5.69 15.44
N CYS A 35 3.12 4.86 16.02
CA CYS A 35 3.17 3.43 15.80
C CYS A 35 3.63 2.78 17.10
N SER A 36 2.94 1.72 17.53
CA SER A 36 3.30 0.98 18.74
C SER A 36 2.96 -0.51 18.62
N LEU A 37 3.74 -1.34 19.30
CA LEU A 37 3.48 -2.78 19.42
C LEU A 37 2.58 -3.02 20.65
N ILE A 38 1.28 -3.21 20.42
CA ILE A 38 0.27 -3.29 21.50
C ILE A 38 0.21 -4.68 22.12
N ASN A 39 0.29 -5.73 21.30
CA ASN A 39 0.19 -7.12 21.73
C ASN A 39 1.25 -7.96 21.02
N ASP A 40 1.87 -8.85 21.78
CA ASP A 40 2.85 -9.80 21.31
C ASP A 40 2.98 -10.97 22.28
N VAL A 41 3.47 -12.09 21.77
CA VAL A 41 4.04 -13.18 22.56
C VAL A 41 5.50 -13.34 22.12
N THR A 42 6.38 -12.61 22.77
CA THR A 42 7.82 -12.63 22.51
C THR A 42 8.56 -13.44 23.57
N ILE A 43 9.40 -14.36 23.11
CA ILE A 43 10.36 -15.11 23.92
C ILE A 43 11.73 -14.90 23.30
N ALA A 44 12.70 -14.52 24.11
CA ALA A 44 14.08 -14.36 23.68
C ALA A 44 15.03 -15.08 24.64
N GLN A 45 16.00 -15.80 24.06
CA GLN A 45 17.00 -16.55 24.80
C GLN A 45 18.36 -16.46 24.10
N VAL A 46 19.42 -16.57 24.88
CA VAL A 46 20.76 -16.64 24.35
C VAL A 46 21.23 -18.09 24.26
N GLU A 47 21.89 -18.43 23.18
CA GLU A 47 22.46 -19.73 22.91
C GLU A 47 23.97 -19.61 22.69
N ASN A 48 24.69 -20.73 22.82
CA ASN A 48 26.11 -20.85 22.48
C ASN A 48 27.08 -19.96 23.28
N MET A 49 26.69 -19.45 24.45
CA MET A 49 27.58 -18.72 25.39
C MET A 49 28.35 -19.64 26.35
N GLY A 50 28.55 -20.92 26.02
CA GLY A 50 29.24 -21.88 26.90
C GLY A 50 28.62 -21.94 28.30
N LEU A 51 29.45 -21.93 29.34
CA LEU A 51 29.04 -22.00 30.75
C LEU A 51 28.15 -20.84 31.20
N LEU A 52 28.19 -19.69 30.51
CA LEU A 52 27.38 -18.53 30.86
C LEU A 52 25.95 -18.61 30.31
N THR A 53 25.67 -19.49 29.35
CA THR A 53 24.34 -19.60 28.71
C THR A 53 23.23 -19.74 29.75
N ILE A 54 23.41 -20.65 30.71
CA ILE A 54 22.42 -20.91 31.77
C ILE A 54 22.28 -19.68 32.69
N ILE A 55 23.41 -19.07 33.08
CA ILE A 55 23.41 -17.91 33.98
C ILE A 55 22.69 -16.73 33.31
N VAL A 56 22.96 -16.49 32.03
CA VAL A 56 22.35 -15.39 31.26
C VAL A 56 20.85 -15.62 31.09
N ASN A 57 20.44 -16.80 30.62
CA ASN A 57 19.03 -17.12 30.42
C ASN A 57 18.24 -17.28 31.73
N THR A 58 18.90 -17.42 32.87
CA THR A 58 18.21 -17.49 34.18
C THR A 58 18.12 -16.12 34.82
N LYS A 59 19.21 -15.34 34.76
CA LYS A 59 19.32 -14.06 35.46
C LYS A 59 18.74 -12.88 34.67
N TYR A 60 18.86 -12.91 33.34
CA TYR A 60 18.55 -11.77 32.47
C TYR A 60 17.40 -12.03 31.50
N GLN A 61 16.64 -13.11 31.68
CA GLN A 61 15.56 -13.49 30.75
C GLN A 61 14.53 -12.39 30.54
N TYR A 62 14.17 -11.69 31.62
CA TYR A 62 13.19 -10.62 31.60
C TYR A 62 13.70 -9.42 30.80
N GLU A 63 14.94 -8.99 31.08
CA GLU A 63 15.59 -7.88 30.40
C GLU A 63 15.83 -8.18 28.92
N ILE A 64 16.25 -9.41 28.59
CA ILE A 64 16.43 -9.88 27.21
C ILE A 64 15.09 -9.82 26.47
N THR A 65 14.00 -10.26 27.10
CA THR A 65 12.67 -10.27 26.51
C THR A 65 12.14 -8.85 26.29
N ILE A 66 12.28 -7.94 27.27
CA ILE A 66 11.88 -6.53 27.11
C ILE A 66 12.67 -5.86 25.98
N LYS A 67 13.99 -6.01 25.98
CA LYS A 67 14.84 -5.39 24.95
C LYS A 67 14.50 -5.92 23.57
N THR A 68 14.16 -7.21 23.48
CA THR A 68 13.68 -7.81 22.24
C THR A 68 12.35 -7.18 21.80
N ARG A 69 11.40 -6.97 22.71
CA ARG A 69 10.13 -6.31 22.39
C ARG A 69 10.36 -4.88 21.88
N GLU A 70 11.23 -4.11 22.52
CA GLU A 70 11.60 -2.75 22.08
C GLU A 70 12.18 -2.76 20.66
N ILE A 71 13.10 -3.68 20.36
CA ILE A 71 13.70 -3.83 19.03
C ILE A 71 12.65 -4.22 17.99
N LEU A 72 11.73 -5.13 18.34
CA LEU A 72 10.62 -5.53 17.46
C LEU A 72 9.72 -4.35 17.14
N GLU A 73 9.31 -3.58 18.16
CA GLU A 73 8.50 -2.38 17.97
C GLU A 73 9.18 -1.37 17.06
N GLU A 74 10.45 -1.04 17.31
CA GLU A 74 11.23 -0.13 16.48
C GLU A 74 11.31 -0.62 15.03
N THR A 75 11.68 -1.89 14.83
CA THR A 75 11.83 -2.49 13.48
C THR A 75 10.51 -2.47 12.71
N LEU A 76 9.43 -2.87 13.38
CA LEU A 76 8.10 -2.90 12.78
C LEU A 76 7.60 -1.50 12.43
N CYS A 77 7.81 -0.52 13.33
CA CYS A 77 7.39 0.85 13.08
C CYS A 77 8.21 1.56 12.01
N ILE A 78 9.52 1.30 11.94
CA ILE A 78 10.35 1.74 10.80
C ILE A 78 9.82 1.14 9.49
N THR A 79 9.48 -0.15 9.50
CA THR A 79 8.92 -0.83 8.32
C THR A 79 7.61 -0.19 7.88
N VAL A 80 6.68 0.07 8.81
CA VAL A 80 5.42 0.77 8.52
C VAL A 80 5.68 2.15 7.93
N ASN A 81 6.60 2.93 8.51
CA ASN A 81 6.93 4.26 8.02
C ASN A 81 7.53 4.21 6.60
N ASN A 82 8.42 3.24 6.32
CA ASN A 82 9.00 3.07 4.99
C ASN A 82 7.93 2.69 3.95
N VAL A 83 7.03 1.76 4.27
CA VAL A 83 5.92 1.39 3.38
C VAL A 83 5.03 2.60 3.07
N VAL A 84 4.73 3.43 4.08
CA VAL A 84 3.94 4.65 3.86
C VAL A 84 4.67 5.64 2.94
N ASN A 85 5.96 5.88 3.18
CA ASN A 85 6.72 6.89 2.44
C ASN A 85 7.08 6.45 1.03
N ASP A 86 7.45 5.18 0.85
CA ASP A 86 8.02 4.69 -0.40
C ASP A 86 6.93 4.13 -1.33
N GLU A 87 5.90 3.49 -0.78
CA GLU A 87 4.85 2.83 -1.56
C GLU A 87 3.55 3.64 -1.55
N LEU A 88 2.98 3.95 -0.38
CA LEU A 88 1.66 4.60 -0.33
C LEU A 88 1.73 6.04 -0.85
N ASN A 89 2.71 6.82 -0.40
CA ASN A 89 2.88 8.19 -0.86
C ASN A 89 3.24 8.25 -2.34
N SER A 90 4.02 7.30 -2.87
CA SER A 90 4.32 7.26 -4.32
C SER A 90 3.10 6.93 -5.18
N GLN A 91 2.15 6.14 -4.66
CA GLN A 91 0.84 5.95 -5.30
C GLN A 91 -0.03 7.21 -5.22
N LEU A 92 -0.02 7.94 -4.10
CA LEU A 92 -0.76 9.19 -3.95
C LEU A 92 -0.27 10.29 -4.91
N LEU A 93 1.02 10.31 -5.25
CA LEU A 93 1.56 11.21 -6.28
C LEU A 93 0.93 11.00 -7.66
N GLN A 94 0.41 9.80 -7.94
CA GLN A 94 -0.20 9.47 -9.22
C GLN A 94 -1.68 9.88 -9.28
N ILE A 95 -2.28 10.28 -8.16
CA ILE A 95 -3.64 10.83 -8.15
C ILE A 95 -3.60 12.17 -8.87
N PRO A 96 -4.36 12.34 -9.97
CA PRO A 96 -4.33 13.57 -10.73
C PRO A 96 -4.85 14.71 -9.85
N SER A 97 -4.08 15.80 -9.76
CA SER A 97 -4.47 17.01 -9.01
C SER A 97 -5.70 17.71 -9.63
N GLN A 98 -5.99 17.39 -10.89
CA GLN A 98 -7.15 17.85 -11.63
C GLN A 98 -7.78 16.66 -12.36
N ILE A 99 -9.05 16.38 -12.09
CA ILE A 99 -9.83 15.39 -12.82
C ILE A 99 -10.80 16.13 -13.73
N SER A 100 -10.89 15.74 -15.01
CA SER A 100 -11.91 16.31 -15.88
C SER A 100 -13.29 15.91 -15.35
N ILE A 101 -14.30 16.77 -15.49
CA ILE A 101 -15.66 16.42 -15.03
C ILE A 101 -16.22 15.21 -15.76
N PHE A 102 -15.75 14.96 -16.99
CA PHE A 102 -16.07 13.75 -17.76
C PHE A 102 -15.44 12.50 -17.14
N ASP A 103 -14.18 12.54 -16.71
CA ASP A 103 -13.53 11.42 -16.03
C ASP A 103 -14.12 11.16 -14.66
N LEU A 104 -14.50 12.23 -13.92
CA LEU A 104 -15.21 12.10 -12.66
C LEU A 104 -16.59 11.45 -12.87
N TYR A 105 -17.34 11.91 -13.87
CA TYR A 105 -18.62 11.32 -14.22
C TYR A 105 -18.46 9.84 -14.61
N ARG A 106 -17.44 9.52 -15.39
CA ARG A 106 -17.08 8.14 -15.77
C ARG A 106 -16.76 7.29 -14.54
N MET A 107 -15.93 7.78 -13.63
CA MET A 107 -15.56 7.06 -12.40
C MET A 107 -16.76 6.80 -11.50
N VAL A 108 -17.65 7.79 -11.33
CA VAL A 108 -18.81 7.70 -10.44
C VAL A 108 -19.97 6.89 -11.06
N PHE A 109 -20.18 7.01 -12.37
CA PHE A 109 -21.39 6.50 -13.03
C PHE A 109 -21.15 5.37 -14.04
N GLU A 110 -19.99 5.25 -14.69
CA GLU A 110 -19.74 4.14 -15.65
C GLU A 110 -19.33 2.83 -14.97
N ASN A 111 -18.71 2.88 -13.78
CA ASN A 111 -18.39 1.66 -13.02
C ASN A 111 -19.64 0.91 -12.54
N LYS A 112 -20.84 1.48 -12.66
CA LYS A 112 -22.11 0.80 -12.40
C LYS A 112 -22.60 -0.08 -13.55
N ASN A 113 -22.05 0.01 -14.75
CA ASN A 113 -22.60 -0.65 -15.95
C ASN A 113 -21.81 -1.88 -16.47
N ASN A 114 -20.68 -2.25 -15.84
CA ASN A 114 -19.91 -3.43 -16.28
C ASN A 114 -20.40 -4.78 -15.73
N THR A 115 -21.58 -4.82 -15.09
CA THR A 115 -22.27 -6.06 -14.70
C THR A 115 -23.37 -6.49 -15.68
N GLY A 116 -23.51 -5.85 -16.85
CA GLY A 116 -24.47 -6.30 -17.86
C GLY A 116 -24.30 -5.65 -19.23
N GLY A 117 -23.97 -6.44 -20.25
CA GLY A 117 -24.17 -6.01 -21.64
C GLY A 117 -23.09 -6.40 -22.64
N GLN A 118 -22.89 -7.71 -22.84
CA GLN A 118 -22.41 -8.20 -24.14
C GLN A 118 -23.41 -7.75 -25.23
N ARG A 119 -23.11 -6.70 -25.99
CA ARG A 119 -23.75 -6.45 -27.29
C ARG A 119 -22.73 -6.00 -28.32
N MET A 120 -22.07 -7.02 -28.83
CA MET A 120 -21.28 -7.07 -30.06
C MET A 120 -22.08 -6.45 -31.22
N LYS A 121 -21.67 -5.29 -31.75
CA LYS A 121 -22.12 -4.81 -33.07
C LYS A 121 -21.13 -5.28 -34.13
N ARG A 122 -21.45 -6.40 -34.78
CA ARG A 122 -20.98 -6.73 -36.13
C ARG A 122 -21.98 -6.13 -37.13
N ALA A 123 -21.49 -5.33 -38.06
CA ALA A 123 -21.87 -5.31 -39.48
C ALA A 123 -21.31 -4.05 -40.14
N VAL A 124 -20.11 -4.17 -40.70
CA VAL A 124 -19.65 -3.33 -41.81
C VAL A 124 -20.21 -3.99 -43.06
N GLY A 125 -21.07 -3.28 -43.79
CA GLY A 125 -21.72 -3.78 -44.99
C GLY A 125 -22.31 -2.63 -45.80
N SER A 126 -21.53 -2.21 -46.80
CA SER A 126 -21.97 -1.84 -48.15
C SER A 126 -23.23 -0.98 -48.31
N GLU A 127 -23.07 0.29 -48.73
CA GLU A 127 -23.44 0.69 -50.08
C GLU A 127 -22.98 2.12 -50.40
N SER A 128 -22.30 2.23 -51.54
CA SER A 128 -21.71 3.40 -52.18
C SER A 128 -22.78 4.20 -52.93
N ASN A 129 -22.56 5.50 -53.15
CA ASN A 129 -22.50 6.13 -54.49
C ASN A 129 -22.55 7.68 -54.44
N ASN A 130 -21.35 8.26 -54.48
CA ASN A 130 -20.84 9.40 -55.27
C ASN A 130 -21.74 10.59 -55.68
N LEU A 131 -21.28 11.80 -55.30
CA LEU A 131 -21.56 13.11 -55.93
C LEU A 131 -20.38 13.50 -56.85
N GLN A 132 -20.65 13.75 -58.14
CA GLN A 132 -19.99 14.70 -59.07
C GLN A 132 -20.60 14.34 -60.44
N GLY A 133 -21.32 15.19 -61.18
CA GLY A 133 -20.98 16.53 -61.62
C GLY A 133 -21.15 16.53 -63.15
N ASP A 134 -21.75 17.61 -63.66
CA ASP A 134 -21.66 18.11 -65.03
C ASP A 134 -22.83 17.87 -66.03
N SER A 135 -23.24 19.03 -66.58
CA SER A 135 -23.82 19.32 -67.90
C SER A 135 -25.28 18.95 -68.26
N GLY A 136 -26.09 19.99 -68.51
CA GLY A 136 -26.99 20.03 -69.68
C GLY A 136 -28.51 20.14 -69.43
N TYR A 137 -29.04 21.37 -69.43
CA TYR A 137 -30.46 21.73 -69.69
C TYR A 137 -30.85 21.50 -71.19
N PRO A 138 -32.09 21.75 -71.69
CA PRO A 138 -33.43 21.97 -71.06
C PRO A 138 -34.60 21.22 -71.76
N LEU A 139 -35.78 21.19 -71.10
CA LEU A 139 -37.11 21.53 -71.65
C LEU A 139 -38.02 21.98 -70.49
#